data_AF-A0A524CQV7-F1
#
_entry.id   AF-A0A524CQV7-F1
#
_cell.length_a   1.000
_cell.length_b   1.000
_cell.length_c   1.000
_cell.angle_alpha   90.00
_cell.angle_beta   90.00
_cell.angle_gamma   90.00
#
_symmetry.space_group_name_H-M   'P 1'
#
loop_
_entity.id
_entity.type
_entity.pdbx_description
1 polymer ?
#
loop_
_entity_poly.entity_id
_entity_poly.type
_entity_poly.pdbx_seq_one_letter_code
_entity_poly.pdbx_strand_id
1 'polypeptide(L)'
;MFCPNCGSPILKLNQRFCHICGINLSMVFNRPQLRTERSQDGAIAKSQLTPAYPGFPSNQQIQVKTNKVDSNSKKCFVFALISLIIAIFSVFSGGAILFIIFLFTMTSRNTFGLRLIGFIVTLLINSVGLTLGIFSRVYNTKAGKSNLSNSIKKVGSVFGIIGIIFNTILLIVALIIMGIVIAFGTF
;
A
#
# COMPACT_ATOMS: atom_id res chain seq x y z
N MET A 1 2.60 -38.02 -0.82
CA MET A 1 2.73 -36.87 0.12
C MET A 1 1.97 -35.69 -0.47
N PHE A 2 1.39 -34.81 0.36
CA PHE A 2 0.64 -33.64 -0.12
C PHE A 2 1.36 -32.34 0.23
N CYS A 3 1.22 -31.31 -0.60
CA CYS A 3 1.78 -29.99 -0.32
C CYS A 3 1.07 -29.37 0.90
N PRO A 4 1.79 -28.88 1.92
CA PRO A 4 1.19 -28.32 3.13
C PRO A 4 0.44 -27.01 2.88
N ASN A 5 0.70 -26.32 1.76
CA ASN A 5 0.05 -25.06 1.43
C ASN A 5 -1.21 -25.24 0.58
N CYS A 6 -1.18 -26.11 -0.43
CA CYS A 6 -2.28 -26.23 -1.41
C CYS A 6 -2.89 -27.63 -1.52
N GLY A 7 -2.45 -28.60 -0.70
CA GLY A 7 -3.02 -29.94 -0.66
C GLY A 7 -2.80 -30.81 -1.90
N SER A 8 -2.03 -30.34 -2.90
CA SER A 8 -1.80 -31.10 -4.13
C SER A 8 -0.86 -32.29 -3.90
N PRO A 9 -1.04 -33.43 -4.60
CA PRO A 9 -0.11 -34.55 -4.49
C PRO A 9 1.28 -34.16 -5.00
N ILE A 10 2.31 -34.52 -4.25
CA ILE A 10 3.71 -34.37 -4.63
C ILE A 10 4.10 -35.61 -5.44
N LEU A 11 4.30 -35.43 -6.75
CA LEU A 11 4.55 -36.51 -7.71
C LEU A 11 5.99 -37.06 -7.62
N LYS A 12 6.96 -36.26 -7.16
CA LYS A 12 8.39 -36.64 -7.05
C LYS A 12 8.90 -36.36 -5.64
N LEU A 13 9.55 -37.35 -5.00
CA LEU A 13 10.08 -37.21 -3.63
C LEU A 13 11.11 -36.07 -3.47
N ASN A 14 11.85 -35.71 -4.53
CA ASN A 14 12.90 -34.68 -4.50
C ASN A 14 12.45 -33.31 -5.04
N GLN A 15 11.14 -33.07 -5.10
CA GLN A 15 10.61 -31.81 -5.64
C GLN A 15 10.78 -30.68 -4.62
N ARG A 16 11.67 -29.70 -4.91
CA ARG A 16 11.93 -28.55 -4.01
C ARG A 16 10.77 -27.56 -3.90
N PHE A 17 9.90 -27.49 -4.90
CA PHE A 17 8.79 -26.54 -4.94
C PHE A 17 7.50 -27.21 -5.38
N CYS A 18 6.37 -26.90 -4.77
CA CYS A 18 5.09 -27.37 -5.25
C CYS A 18 4.83 -26.85 -6.68
N HIS A 19 4.54 -27.76 -7.62
CA HIS A 19 4.26 -27.37 -9.01
C HIS A 19 2.96 -26.57 -9.17
N ILE A 20 2.04 -26.65 -8.20
CA ILE A 20 0.77 -25.91 -8.24
C ILE A 20 0.89 -24.54 -7.59
N CYS A 21 1.43 -24.45 -6.36
CA CYS A 21 1.44 -23.19 -5.60
C CYS A 21 2.82 -22.53 -5.45
N GLY A 22 3.89 -23.15 -5.93
CA GLY A 22 5.25 -22.60 -5.89
C GLY A 22 5.91 -22.57 -4.51
N ILE A 23 5.26 -23.06 -3.44
CA ILE A 23 5.85 -23.04 -2.11
C ILE A 23 7.07 -23.95 -2.03
N ASN A 24 8.10 -23.51 -1.30
CA ASN A 24 9.31 -24.26 -1.06
C ASN A 24 9.05 -25.42 -0.06
N LEU A 25 9.29 -26.65 -0.49
CA LEU A 25 9.08 -27.89 0.27
C LEU A 25 10.35 -28.36 1.01
N SER A 26 11.46 -27.63 0.88
CA SER A 26 12.79 -28.04 1.38
C SER A 26 12.88 -28.19 2.90
N MET A 27 11.89 -27.71 3.67
CA MET A 27 11.92 -27.73 5.14
C MET A 27 11.22 -28.94 5.77
N VAL A 28 10.46 -29.73 5.01
CA VAL A 28 9.65 -30.83 5.58
C VAL A 28 10.40 -32.17 5.61
N PHE A 29 11.44 -32.33 4.78
CA PHE A 29 12.30 -33.50 4.79
C PHE A 29 13.48 -33.34 5.77
N ASN A 30 13.19 -33.01 7.02
CA ASN A 30 14.12 -33.42 8.08
C ASN A 30 14.02 -34.94 8.12
N ARG A 31 15.07 -35.63 7.65
CA ARG A 31 15.19 -37.08 7.70
C ARG A 31 14.68 -37.56 9.06
N PRO A 32 13.79 -38.56 9.15
CA PRO A 32 13.56 -39.21 10.42
C PRO A 32 14.93 -39.62 10.93
N GLN A 33 15.39 -38.98 12.01
CA GLN A 33 16.56 -39.46 12.73
C GLN A 33 16.20 -40.89 13.10
N LEU A 34 16.86 -41.85 12.45
CA LEU A 34 16.97 -43.21 12.94
C LEU A 34 17.59 -43.07 14.33
N ARG A 35 16.73 -42.94 15.33
CA ARG A 35 17.09 -43.09 16.73
C ARG A 35 17.60 -44.52 16.81
N THR A 36 18.90 -44.68 16.93
CA THR A 36 19.52 -45.95 17.29
C THR A 36 18.90 -46.39 18.60
N GLU A 37 17.96 -47.32 18.49
CA GLU A 37 17.31 -47.99 19.59
C GLU A 37 18.38 -48.82 20.28
N ARG A 38 18.97 -48.26 21.34
CA ARG A 38 19.86 -48.99 22.22
C ARG A 38 18.98 -49.92 23.02
N SER A 39 19.06 -51.21 22.69
CA SER A 39 18.43 -52.30 23.43
C SER A 39 18.68 -52.14 24.92
N GLN A 40 17.60 -52.03 25.69
CA GLN A 40 17.62 -52.28 27.12
C GLN A 40 16.41 -53.15 27.41
N ASP A 41 16.69 -54.45 27.50
CA ASP A 41 15.76 -55.48 27.91
C ASP A 41 15.09 -55.12 29.24
N GLY A 42 13.78 -55.29 29.29
CA GLY A 42 12.97 -55.02 30.47
C GLY A 42 11.49 -55.27 30.20
N ALA A 43 11.12 -56.55 30.17
CA ALA A 43 9.74 -57.01 30.04
C ALA A 43 8.80 -56.35 31.06
N ILE A 44 7.60 -55.98 30.62
CA ILE A 44 6.30 -56.30 31.24
C ILE A 44 5.19 -55.91 30.25
N ALA A 45 4.33 -56.87 29.96
CA ALA A 45 3.19 -56.78 29.06
C ALA A 45 2.10 -55.83 29.59
N LYS A 46 1.48 -55.04 28.69
CA LYS A 46 0.05 -54.70 28.77
C LYS A 46 -0.52 -54.17 27.45
N SER A 47 -1.44 -54.98 26.92
CA SER A 47 -2.72 -54.69 26.24
C SER A 47 -2.91 -53.40 25.44
N GLN A 48 -3.20 -53.62 24.14
CA GLN A 48 -4.27 -53.02 23.33
C GLN A 48 -4.83 -51.67 23.76
N LEU A 49 -4.63 -50.65 22.92
CA LEU A 49 -5.74 -49.82 22.42
C LEU A 49 -5.28 -49.09 21.15
N THR A 50 -6.00 -49.39 20.07
CA THR A 50 -5.95 -48.75 18.76
C THR A 50 -6.15 -47.24 18.91
N PRO A 51 -5.21 -46.36 18.48
CA PRO A 51 -5.51 -44.95 18.35
C PRO A 51 -6.39 -44.80 17.11
N ALA A 52 -7.67 -44.51 17.34
CA ALA A 52 -8.60 -44.05 16.32
C ALA A 52 -7.93 -42.92 15.52
N TYR A 53 -7.79 -43.13 14.20
CA TYR A 53 -7.41 -42.10 13.25
C TYR A 53 -8.42 -40.95 13.39
N PRO A 54 -8.04 -39.75 13.88
CA PRO A 54 -8.92 -38.61 13.80
C PRO A 54 -9.12 -38.32 12.32
N GLY A 55 -10.36 -38.51 11.85
CA GLY A 55 -10.76 -38.21 10.48
C GLY A 55 -10.27 -36.82 10.11
N PHE A 56 -9.49 -36.75 9.02
CA PHE A 56 -9.11 -35.48 8.43
C PHE A 56 -10.38 -34.67 8.15
N PRO A 57 -10.47 -33.40 8.60
CA PRO A 57 -11.61 -32.57 8.26
C PRO A 57 -11.60 -32.33 6.74
N SER A 58 -12.44 -33.10 6.03
CA SER A 58 -12.64 -33.11 4.58
C SER A 58 -13.26 -31.81 4.02
N ASN A 59 -13.13 -30.67 4.73
CA ASN A 59 -13.85 -29.44 4.42
C ASN A 59 -12.98 -28.18 4.38
N GLN A 60 -11.66 -28.31 4.21
CA GLN A 60 -10.87 -27.22 3.64
C GLN A 60 -11.16 -27.16 2.14
N GLN A 61 -12.35 -26.65 1.79
CA GLN A 61 -12.55 -26.03 0.49
C GLN A 61 -11.47 -24.97 0.35
N ILE A 62 -10.44 -25.28 -0.44
CA ILE A 62 -9.53 -24.29 -0.99
C ILE A 62 -10.44 -23.34 -1.74
N GLN A 63 -10.87 -22.27 -1.08
CA GLN A 63 -11.50 -21.15 -1.74
C GLN A 63 -10.41 -20.63 -2.67
N VAL A 64 -10.43 -21.13 -3.90
CA VAL A 64 -9.78 -20.52 -5.05
C VAL A 64 -10.45 -19.16 -5.14
N LYS A 65 -9.91 -18.23 -4.36
CA LYS A 65 -10.39 -16.87 -4.20
C LYS A 65 -10.23 -16.28 -5.58
N THR A 66 -11.31 -16.33 -6.35
CA THR A 66 -11.36 -15.79 -7.69
C THR A 66 -10.83 -14.37 -7.60
N ASN A 67 -9.83 -14.07 -8.44
CA ASN A 67 -9.11 -12.79 -8.50
C ASN A 67 -10.05 -11.67 -9.00
N LYS A 68 -11.20 -11.49 -8.34
CA LYS A 68 -12.08 -10.37 -8.57
C LYS A 68 -11.40 -9.19 -7.90
N VAL A 69 -10.73 -8.38 -8.72
CA VAL A 69 -10.03 -7.18 -8.28
C VAL A 69 -11.04 -6.28 -7.57
N ASP A 70 -10.87 -6.09 -6.27
CA ASP A 70 -11.72 -5.22 -5.46
C ASP A 70 -11.78 -3.82 -6.09
N SER A 71 -12.98 -3.40 -6.49
CA SER A 71 -13.24 -2.10 -7.13
C SER A 71 -12.66 -0.91 -6.34
N ASN A 72 -12.62 -1.04 -5.00
CA ASN A 72 -12.10 -0.02 -4.10
C ASN A 72 -10.58 0.18 -4.22
N SER A 73 -9.82 -0.86 -4.58
CA SER A 73 -8.36 -0.76 -4.80
C SER A 73 -8.04 0.13 -6.00
N LYS A 74 -8.82 -0.01 -7.09
CA LYS A 74 -8.69 0.84 -8.29
C LYS A 74 -9.00 2.31 -7.96
N LYS A 75 -10.08 2.57 -7.21
CA LYS A 75 -10.44 3.94 -6.81
C LYS A 75 -9.35 4.62 -5.96
N CYS A 76 -8.78 3.89 -5.00
CA CYS A 76 -7.67 4.40 -4.18
C CYS A 76 -6.46 4.80 -5.02
N PHE A 77 -6.06 3.96 -5.98
CA PHE A 77 -4.95 4.27 -6.89
C PHE A 77 -5.25 5.50 -7.75
N VAL A 78 -6.46 5.62 -8.31
CA VAL A 78 -6.86 6.78 -9.12
C VAL A 78 -6.81 8.07 -8.31
N PHE A 79 -7.32 8.08 -7.07
CA PHE A 79 -7.25 9.27 -6.21
C PHE A 79 -5.80 9.65 -5.86
N ALA A 80 -4.95 8.67 -5.56
CA ALA A 80 -3.52 8.92 -5.30
C ALA A 80 -2.82 9.54 -6.53
N LEU A 81 -3.12 9.00 -7.72
CA LEU A 81 -2.53 9.46 -8.97
C LEU A 81 -2.98 10.89 -9.31
N ILE A 82 -4.28 11.19 -9.18
CA ILE A 82 -4.81 12.55 -9.41
C ILE A 82 -4.20 13.54 -8.42
N SER A 83 -4.12 13.19 -7.13
CA SER A 83 -3.48 14.05 -6.11
C SER A 83 -2.02 14.35 -6.45
N LEU A 84 -1.27 13.35 -6.94
CA LEU A 84 0.12 13.54 -7.38
C LEU A 84 0.22 14.41 -8.62
N ILE A 85 -0.65 14.21 -9.63
CA ILE A 85 -0.68 15.02 -10.84
C ILE A 85 -0.99 16.48 -10.49
N ILE A 86 -1.96 16.72 -9.59
CA ILE A 86 -2.28 18.07 -9.10
C ILE A 86 -1.08 18.69 -8.40
N ALA A 87 -0.36 17.93 -7.56
CA ALA A 87 0.85 18.43 -6.90
C ALA A 87 1.93 18.83 -7.91
N ILE A 88 2.24 17.95 -8.87
CA ILE A 88 3.24 18.21 -9.91
C ILE A 88 2.82 19.42 -10.76
N PHE A 89 1.57 19.43 -11.22
CA PHE A 89 1.03 20.55 -11.99
C PHE A 89 1.08 21.85 -11.18
N SER A 90 0.82 21.81 -9.88
CA SER A 90 0.91 22.98 -9.00
C SER A 90 2.35 23.46 -8.79
N VAL A 91 3.33 22.56 -8.80
CA VAL A 91 4.75 22.97 -8.78
C VAL A 91 5.10 23.70 -10.08
N PHE A 92 4.77 23.12 -11.24
CA PHE A 92 5.12 23.69 -12.53
C PHE A 92 4.34 24.97 -12.87
N SER A 93 3.01 24.88 -12.83
CA SER A 93 2.13 26.02 -13.13
C SER A 93 2.09 27.01 -11.98
N GLY A 94 1.89 26.55 -10.75
CA GLY A 94 1.80 27.41 -9.57
C GLY A 94 3.13 28.06 -9.23
N GLY A 95 4.26 27.37 -9.38
CA GLY A 95 5.59 27.97 -9.24
C GLY A 95 5.82 29.07 -10.26
N ALA A 96 5.52 28.83 -11.55
CA ALA A 96 5.63 29.84 -12.60
C ALA A 96 4.66 31.02 -12.37
N ILE A 97 3.42 30.75 -11.99
CA ILE A 97 2.40 31.77 -11.70
C ILE A 97 2.82 32.60 -10.48
N LEU A 98 3.24 31.97 -9.38
CA LEU A 98 3.71 32.67 -8.17
C LEU A 98 4.97 33.49 -8.47
N PHE A 99 5.87 32.98 -9.32
CA PHE A 99 7.06 33.71 -9.74
C PHE A 99 6.71 34.93 -10.61
N ILE A 100 5.81 34.77 -11.59
CA ILE A 100 5.31 35.89 -12.41
C ILE A 100 4.60 36.91 -11.52
N ILE A 101 3.72 36.46 -10.62
CA ILE A 101 3.04 37.33 -9.65
C ILE A 101 4.08 38.07 -8.81
N PHE A 102 5.11 37.39 -8.31
CA PHE A 102 6.18 37.99 -7.51
C PHE A 102 6.96 39.05 -8.31
N LEU A 103 7.36 38.76 -9.54
CA LEU A 103 8.03 39.74 -10.41
C LEU A 103 7.12 40.96 -10.67
N PHE A 104 5.85 40.73 -11.01
CA PHE A 104 4.88 41.80 -11.23
C PHE A 104 4.59 42.60 -9.94
N THR A 105 4.73 41.95 -8.78
CA THR A 105 4.60 42.56 -7.45
C THR A 105 5.64 43.63 -7.22
N MET A 106 6.88 43.39 -7.65
CA MET A 106 7.93 44.39 -7.59
C MET A 106 7.71 45.56 -8.56
N THR A 107 7.00 45.35 -9.67
CA THR A 107 6.96 46.34 -10.76
C THR A 107 5.77 47.30 -10.72
N SER A 108 4.60 46.92 -10.20
CA SER A 108 3.40 47.78 -10.31
C SER A 108 2.48 47.72 -9.09
N ARG A 109 2.13 48.85 -8.46
CA ARG A 109 1.16 48.89 -7.34
C ARG A 109 -0.29 48.57 -7.76
N ASN A 110 -0.64 48.75 -9.05
CA ASN A 110 -2.04 48.75 -9.48
C ASN A 110 -2.65 47.36 -9.76
N THR A 111 -1.87 46.27 -9.62
CA THR A 111 -2.33 44.90 -9.95
C THR A 111 -2.72 44.05 -8.74
N PHE A 112 -2.93 44.66 -7.57
CA PHE A 112 -3.21 43.95 -6.31
C PHE A 112 -4.37 42.94 -6.41
N GLY A 113 -5.47 43.30 -7.07
CA GLY A 113 -6.65 42.43 -7.22
C GLY A 113 -6.36 41.13 -7.98
N LEU A 114 -5.59 41.18 -9.07
CA LEU A 114 -5.23 39.99 -9.85
C LEU A 114 -4.33 39.03 -9.05
N ARG A 115 -3.49 39.56 -8.16
CA ARG A 115 -2.62 38.74 -7.29
C ARG A 115 -3.47 37.92 -6.34
N LEU A 116 -4.40 38.57 -5.67
CA LEU A 116 -5.27 37.93 -4.67
C LEU A 116 -6.09 36.81 -5.31
N ILE A 117 -6.61 37.04 -6.52
CA ILE A 117 -7.32 36.00 -7.31
C ILE A 117 -6.39 34.82 -7.60
N GLY A 118 -5.17 35.06 -8.10
CA GLY A 118 -4.19 34.00 -8.35
C GLY A 118 -3.88 33.16 -7.11
N PHE A 119 -3.62 33.82 -5.97
CA PHE A 119 -3.37 33.16 -4.69
C PHE A 119 -4.55 32.30 -4.23
N ILE A 120 -5.79 32.82 -4.30
CA ILE A 120 -6.99 32.06 -3.93
C ILE A 120 -7.11 30.82 -4.80
N VAL A 121 -6.90 30.94 -6.12
CA VAL A 121 -6.95 29.79 -7.04
C VAL A 121 -5.89 28.75 -6.67
N THR A 122 -4.66 29.17 -6.37
CA THR A 122 -3.59 28.26 -5.93
C THR A 122 -3.94 27.55 -4.61
N LEU A 123 -4.50 28.26 -3.63
CA LEU A 123 -4.93 27.67 -2.36
C LEU A 123 -6.05 26.63 -2.58
N LEU A 124 -7.04 26.95 -3.42
CA LEU A 124 -8.13 26.03 -3.75
C LEU A 124 -7.59 24.75 -4.41
N ILE A 125 -6.72 24.87 -5.41
CA ILE A 125 -6.16 23.69 -6.11
C ILE A 125 -5.37 22.79 -5.16
N ASN A 126 -4.48 23.35 -4.33
CA ASN A 126 -3.69 22.56 -3.37
C ASN A 126 -4.57 21.94 -2.27
N SER A 127 -5.65 22.64 -1.85
CA SER A 127 -6.60 22.09 -0.88
C SER A 127 -7.36 20.88 -1.46
N VAL A 128 -7.75 20.93 -2.73
CA VAL A 128 -8.36 19.79 -3.44
C VAL A 128 -7.34 18.65 -3.59
N GLY A 129 -6.10 18.94 -3.95
CA GLY A 129 -5.02 17.95 -4.03
C GLY A 129 -4.79 17.24 -2.69
N LEU A 130 -4.78 18.00 -1.59
CA LEU A 130 -4.62 17.49 -0.23
C LEU A 130 -5.80 16.60 0.21
N THR A 131 -7.04 17.05 -0.01
CA THR A 131 -8.24 16.27 0.36
C THR A 131 -8.30 14.94 -0.41
N LEU A 132 -7.95 14.92 -1.69
CA LEU A 132 -7.84 13.69 -2.49
C LEU A 132 -6.76 12.73 -1.95
N GLY A 133 -5.60 13.28 -1.54
CA GLY A 133 -4.54 12.50 -0.89
C GLY A 133 -5.02 11.85 0.42
N ILE A 134 -5.72 12.61 1.26
CA ILE A 134 -6.33 12.11 2.51
C ILE A 134 -7.37 11.03 2.21
N PHE A 135 -8.26 11.25 1.24
CA PHE A 135 -9.26 10.26 0.85
C PHE A 135 -8.62 8.96 0.36
N SER A 136 -7.53 9.03 -0.42
CA SER A 136 -6.78 7.83 -0.82
C SER A 136 -6.35 7.00 0.39
N ARG A 137 -5.87 7.65 1.47
CA ARG A 137 -5.48 6.97 2.70
C ARG A 137 -6.69 6.35 3.43
N VAL A 138 -7.81 7.06 3.50
CA VAL A 138 -9.05 6.54 4.09
C VAL A 138 -9.54 5.30 3.34
N TYR A 139 -9.50 5.29 2.00
CA TYR A 139 -9.86 4.11 1.22
C TYR A 139 -8.86 2.95 1.40
N ASN A 140 -7.56 3.25 1.51
CA ASN A 140 -6.53 2.24 1.74
C ASN A 140 -6.71 1.50 3.08
N THR A 141 -7.07 2.24 4.15
CA THR A 141 -7.35 1.65 5.47
C THR A 141 -8.62 0.77 5.45
N LYS A 142 -9.68 1.20 4.75
CA LYS A 142 -10.90 0.39 4.57
C LYS A 142 -10.63 -0.90 3.77
N ALA A 143 -9.70 -0.88 2.84
CA ALA A 143 -9.25 -2.07 2.10
C ALA A 143 -8.30 -2.99 2.92
N GLY A 144 -8.03 -2.67 4.19
CA GLY A 144 -7.05 -3.35 5.07
C GLY A 144 -7.38 -4.80 5.46
N LYS A 145 -8.57 -5.31 5.15
CA LYS A 145 -8.98 -6.67 5.54
C LYS A 145 -8.83 -7.73 4.43
N SER A 146 -8.53 -7.34 3.18
CA SER A 146 -8.25 -8.31 2.12
C SER A 146 -6.74 -8.58 2.05
N ASN A 147 -6.33 -9.76 2.53
CA ASN A 147 -4.93 -10.27 2.58
C ASN A 147 -4.20 -10.42 1.23
N LEU A 148 -4.66 -9.78 0.16
CA LEU A 148 -3.97 -9.81 -1.13
C LEU A 148 -2.91 -8.71 -1.17
N SER A 149 -1.65 -9.12 -1.05
CA SER A 149 -0.44 -8.31 -1.17
C SER A 149 -0.22 -7.81 -2.61
N ASN A 150 -1.22 -7.14 -3.18
CA ASN A 150 -1.13 -6.61 -4.53
C ASN A 150 -0.18 -5.40 -4.52
N SER A 151 0.89 -5.46 -5.31
CA SER A 151 1.89 -4.38 -5.46
C SER A 151 1.24 -3.01 -5.73
N ILE A 152 0.10 -2.99 -6.43
CA ILE A 152 -0.69 -1.78 -6.73
C ILE A 152 -1.10 -1.03 -5.46
N LYS A 153 -1.47 -1.72 -4.37
CA LYS A 153 -1.87 -1.09 -3.10
C LYS A 153 -0.69 -0.38 -2.43
N LYS A 154 0.49 -1.01 -2.45
CA LYS A 154 1.72 -0.42 -1.91
C LYS A 154 2.09 0.83 -2.71
N VAL A 155 2.08 0.74 -4.04
CA VAL A 155 2.38 1.86 -4.92
C VAL A 155 1.39 3.02 -4.74
N GLY A 156 0.09 2.74 -4.73
CA GLY A 156 -0.94 3.76 -4.50
C GLY A 156 -0.82 4.45 -3.14
N SER A 157 -0.46 3.70 -2.09
CA SER A 157 -0.21 4.27 -0.76
C SER A 157 1.01 5.18 -0.74
N VAL A 158 2.10 4.81 -1.41
CA VAL A 158 3.32 5.63 -1.51
C VAL A 158 3.00 6.93 -2.26
N PHE A 159 2.32 6.86 -3.40
CA PHE A 159 1.91 8.05 -4.15
C PHE A 159 0.97 8.96 -3.35
N GLY A 160 0.04 8.40 -2.59
CA GLY A 160 -0.84 9.18 -1.72
C GLY A 160 -0.07 9.96 -0.65
N ILE A 161 0.93 9.33 -0.01
CA ILE A 161 1.78 9.99 0.99
C ILE A 161 2.60 11.12 0.34
N ILE A 162 3.23 10.83 -0.80
CA ILE A 162 4.00 11.82 -1.55
C ILE A 162 3.12 13.02 -1.94
N GLY A 163 1.94 12.77 -2.49
CA GLY A 163 0.98 13.81 -2.86
C GLY A 163 0.58 14.69 -1.68
N ILE A 164 0.30 14.10 -0.50
CA ILE A 164 -0.01 14.87 0.72
C ILE A 164 1.16 15.77 1.12
N ILE A 165 2.39 15.24 1.14
CA ILE A 165 3.59 16.00 1.56
C ILE A 165 3.80 17.19 0.62
N PHE A 166 3.76 16.97 -0.70
CA PHE A 166 3.97 18.04 -1.67
C PHE A 166 2.88 19.13 -1.60
N ASN A 167 1.60 18.75 -1.58
CA ASN A 167 0.51 19.74 -1.46
C ASN A 167 0.62 20.55 -0.15
N THR A 168 1.04 19.90 0.95
CA THR A 168 1.20 20.58 2.25
C THR A 168 2.34 21.60 2.21
N ILE A 169 3.51 21.22 1.68
CA ILE A 169 4.66 22.13 1.56
C ILE A 169 4.30 23.33 0.69
N LEU A 170 3.65 23.10 -0.46
CA LEU A 170 3.21 24.17 -1.37
C LEU A 170 2.24 25.14 -0.69
N LEU A 171 1.31 24.61 0.12
CA LEU A 171 0.35 25.44 0.84
C LEU A 171 1.04 26.31 1.90
N ILE A 172 2.00 25.75 2.66
CA ILE A 172 2.79 26.52 3.64
C ILE A 172 3.60 27.62 2.94
N VAL A 173 4.29 27.30 1.85
CA VAL A 173 5.08 28.27 1.09
C VAL A 173 4.17 29.39 0.54
N ALA A 174 3.01 29.04 -0.01
CA ALA A 174 2.05 30.02 -0.51
C ALA A 174 1.57 30.98 0.60
N LEU A 175 1.31 30.46 1.80
CA LEU A 175 0.91 31.28 2.95
C LEU A 175 2.05 32.21 3.43
N ILE A 176 3.30 31.74 3.46
CA ILE A 176 4.45 32.57 3.82
C ILE A 176 4.62 33.72 2.82
N ILE A 177 4.58 33.42 1.52
CA ILE A 177 4.69 34.43 0.47
C ILE A 177 3.53 35.43 0.59
N MET A 178 2.31 34.97 0.83
CA MET A 178 1.15 35.84 1.03
C MET A 178 1.35 36.77 2.23
N GLY A 179 1.86 36.26 3.36
CA GLY A 179 2.18 37.08 4.54
C GLY A 179 3.20 38.16 4.24
N ILE A 180 4.27 37.83 3.48
CA ILE A 180 5.27 38.80 3.03
C ILE A 180 4.63 39.85 2.12
N VAL A 181 3.85 39.43 1.11
CA VAL A 181 3.18 40.35 0.17
C VAL A 181 2.24 41.31 0.91
N ILE A 182 1.51 40.84 1.92
CA ILE A 182 0.65 41.69 2.74
C ILE A 182 1.47 42.66 3.58
N ALA A 183 2.51 42.18 4.27
CA ALA A 183 3.33 43.00 5.16
C ALA A 183 4.08 44.13 4.44
N PHE A 184 4.59 43.86 3.23
CA PHE A 184 5.36 44.84 2.45
C PHE A 184 4.53 45.60 1.41
N GLY A 185 3.37 45.07 0.99
CA GLY A 185 2.54 45.67 -0.06
C GLY A 185 1.61 46.78 0.42
N THR A 186 1.42 46.95 1.73
CA THR A 186 0.56 47.99 2.32
C THR A 186 1.25 49.34 2.56
N PHE A 187 2.54 49.46 2.24
CA PHE A 187 3.32 50.71 2.35
C PHE A 187 3.77 51.20 0.97
#